data_AF-A0AAU3KFW4-F1
#
_entry.id   AF-A0AAU3KFW4-F1
#
_cell.length_a   1.000
_cell.length_b   1.000
_cell.length_c   1.000
_cell.angle_alpha   90.00
_cell.angle_beta   90.00
_cell.angle_gamma   90.00
#
_symmetry.space_group_name_H-M   'P 1'
#
loop_
_entity.id
_entity.type
_entity.pdbx_description
1 polymer ?
#
loop_
_entity_poly.entity_id
_entity_poly.type
_entity_poly.pdbx_seq_one_letter_code
_entity_poly.pdbx_strand_id
1 'polypeptide(L)'
;MSTPTPPLGNPAEADAIRTIRTLVEAQDLRAAKAQLRQLQAGTDDATWAMIVEIANTLRFKTPTVAVTKLRNLWRHNEQFRPLIEACVPKSGERQYIPEPPPVRAETGPIVPRASKVSRDIDPDKRVAPENRRRSPRTKIIEDYEDSLDKNERDDPGVPREAPIIGRRDYDVEALTHVPTTLCVSCRLERAAIDRHTERAQAGRGDDGLCGECRSLGRSGLPELEPGHTLTDQLQVRLEYLAEHFPTDGRGIFRQEWRYADRHAQPIISAWVQTHTNPDPPRTPTPAPAVSGSFNDWCERCGEYRYMADRYNKLCIDCDPRNKQPAFQAGGIEAQHRRYAQEISGARQESGARPSSDTAQTKPTAEESRTRARASSPAESNDVAAKPDASVPSPDRRRKLIESAREKARATAQERRRAISRQPKTAARTRLQH
;
A
#
# COMPACT_ATOMS: atom_id res chain seq x y z
N MET A 1 -11.18 -21.80 50.68
CA MET A 1 -10.10 -20.95 50.15
C MET A 1 -10.74 -19.74 49.50
N SER A 2 -10.77 -18.61 50.19
CA SER A 2 -11.35 -17.38 49.66
C SER A 2 -10.42 -16.83 48.58
N THR A 3 -10.86 -16.83 47.33
CA THR A 3 -10.18 -16.13 46.24
C THR A 3 -10.09 -14.66 46.61
N PRO A 4 -8.90 -14.04 46.59
CA PRO A 4 -8.77 -12.61 46.87
C PRO A 4 -9.65 -11.85 45.87
N THR A 5 -10.58 -11.06 46.39
CA THR A 5 -11.40 -10.16 45.58
C THR A 5 -10.44 -9.25 44.79
N PRO A 6 -10.54 -9.21 43.45
CA PRO A 6 -9.66 -8.35 42.65
C PRO A 6 -9.83 -6.89 43.09
N PRO A 7 -8.74 -6.10 43.07
CA PRO A 7 -8.80 -4.69 43.43
C PRO A 7 -9.85 -3.98 42.56
N LEU A 8 -10.72 -3.21 43.21
CA LEU A 8 -11.68 -2.34 42.54
C LEU A 8 -10.90 -1.38 41.62
N GLY A 9 -11.38 -1.19 40.38
CA GLY A 9 -10.66 -0.43 39.36
C GLY A 9 -10.22 0.94 39.87
N ASN A 10 -8.96 1.29 39.59
CA ASN A 10 -8.33 2.45 40.18
C ASN A 10 -8.82 3.72 39.47
N PRO A 11 -9.44 4.70 40.17
CA PRO A 11 -9.90 5.95 39.55
C PRO A 11 -8.77 6.71 38.84
N ALA A 12 -7.52 6.54 39.27
CA ALA A 12 -6.34 7.14 38.63
C ALA A 12 -6.17 6.71 37.16
N GLU A 13 -6.58 5.49 36.80
CA GLU A 13 -6.47 4.97 35.44
C GLU A 13 -7.50 5.63 34.52
N ALA A 14 -8.71 5.86 35.04
CA ALA A 14 -9.74 6.60 34.32
C ALA A 14 -9.30 8.06 34.06
N ASP A 15 -8.64 8.70 35.03
CA ASP A 15 -8.09 10.05 34.86
C ASP A 15 -6.93 10.08 33.86
N ALA A 16 -6.08 9.06 33.84
CA ALA A 16 -5.03 8.93 32.84
C ALA A 16 -5.61 8.83 31.41
N ILE A 17 -6.69 8.07 31.21
CA ILE A 17 -7.38 8.01 29.92
C ILE A 17 -7.99 9.35 29.51
N ARG A 18 -8.62 10.08 30.44
CA ARG A 18 -9.13 11.44 30.17
C ARG A 18 -8.01 12.41 29.79
N THR A 19 -6.85 12.26 30.43
CA THR A 19 -5.64 13.03 30.11
C THR A 19 -5.14 12.71 28.71
N ILE A 20 -5.03 11.42 28.34
CA ILE A 20 -4.66 10.98 26.99
C ILE A 20 -5.61 11.56 25.95
N ARG A 21 -6.92 11.51 26.20
CA ARG A 21 -7.94 12.10 25.33
C ARG A 21 -7.70 13.61 25.13
N THR A 22 -7.47 14.35 26.21
CA THR A 22 -7.19 15.79 26.16
C THR A 22 -5.94 16.09 25.33
N LEU A 23 -4.88 15.28 25.46
CA LEU A 23 -3.65 15.40 24.68
C LEU A 23 -3.88 15.10 23.19
N VAL A 24 -4.72 14.12 22.86
CA VAL A 24 -5.09 13.80 21.47
C VAL A 24 -5.95 14.91 20.85
N GLU A 25 -6.93 15.44 21.59
CA GLU A 25 -7.75 16.59 21.17
C GLU A 25 -6.87 17.82 20.90
N ALA A 26 -5.83 18.04 21.70
CA ALA A 26 -4.83 19.09 21.52
C ALA A 26 -3.77 18.81 20.43
N GLN A 27 -3.85 17.68 19.73
CA GLN A 27 -2.86 17.20 18.75
C GLN A 27 -1.43 16.95 19.29
N ASP A 28 -1.25 16.85 20.61
CA ASP A 28 0.04 16.45 21.22
C ASP A 28 0.16 14.93 21.29
N LEU A 29 0.37 14.31 20.12
CA LEU A 29 0.45 12.85 19.99
C LEU A 29 1.68 12.25 20.70
N ARG A 30 2.72 13.05 20.98
CA ARG A 30 3.92 12.58 21.68
C ARG A 30 3.64 12.44 23.17
N ALA A 31 3.09 13.47 23.80
CA ALA A 31 2.69 13.41 25.20
C ALA A 31 1.62 12.33 25.42
N ALA A 32 0.63 12.24 24.53
CA ALA A 32 -0.39 11.19 24.60
C ALA A 32 0.20 9.77 24.60
N LYS A 33 1.19 9.50 23.73
CA LYS A 33 1.90 8.21 23.70
C LYS A 33 2.72 7.95 24.96
N ALA A 34 3.39 8.97 25.50
CA ALA A 34 4.15 8.84 26.74
C ALA A 34 3.21 8.50 27.91
N GLN A 35 2.08 9.19 28.03
CA GLN A 35 1.06 8.94 29.04
C GLN A 35 0.46 7.54 28.92
N LEU A 36 0.19 7.06 27.70
CA LEU A 36 -0.30 5.70 27.47
C LEU A 36 0.70 4.63 27.90
N ARG A 37 2.01 4.83 27.67
CA ARG A 37 3.05 3.91 28.14
C ARG A 37 3.16 3.90 29.66
N GLN A 38 3.04 5.06 30.29
CA GLN A 38 3.04 5.16 31.74
C GLN A 38 1.84 4.44 32.35
N LEU A 39 0.65 4.60 31.76
CA LEU A 39 -0.55 3.84 32.13
C LEU A 39 -0.30 2.34 31.99
N GLN A 40 0.19 1.89 30.83
CA GLN A 40 0.47 0.47 30.58
C GLN A 40 1.46 -0.15 31.59
N ALA A 41 2.49 0.60 32.00
CA ALA A 41 3.49 0.09 32.94
C ALA A 41 2.97 -0.03 34.39
N GLY A 42 1.94 0.73 34.75
CA GLY A 42 1.37 0.77 36.11
C GLY A 42 0.07 0.00 36.29
N THR A 43 -0.52 -0.49 35.20
CA THR A 43 -1.83 -1.15 35.17
C THR A 43 -1.67 -2.67 35.17
N ASP A 44 -2.57 -3.37 35.87
CA ASP A 44 -2.61 -4.83 35.87
C ASP A 44 -3.14 -5.42 34.55
N ASP A 45 -2.81 -6.70 34.29
CA ASP A 45 -3.17 -7.37 33.03
C ASP A 45 -4.67 -7.40 32.76
N ALA A 46 -5.51 -7.53 33.79
CA ALA A 46 -6.96 -7.60 33.62
C ALA A 46 -7.55 -6.24 33.21
N THR A 47 -7.09 -5.17 33.84
CA THR A 47 -7.45 -3.80 33.46
C THR A 47 -6.94 -3.47 32.05
N TRP A 48 -5.70 -3.85 31.72
CA TRP A 48 -5.16 -3.63 30.37
C TRP A 48 -5.95 -4.38 29.30
N ALA A 49 -6.35 -5.63 29.58
CA ALA A 49 -7.24 -6.38 28.70
C ALA A 49 -8.58 -5.67 28.46
N MET A 50 -9.17 -5.07 29.50
CA MET A 50 -10.39 -4.27 29.39
C MET A 50 -10.18 -3.00 28.53
N ILE A 51 -9.06 -2.29 28.68
CA ILE A 51 -8.69 -1.15 27.83
C ILE A 51 -8.63 -1.58 26.35
N VAL A 52 -7.99 -2.71 26.06
CA VAL A 52 -7.89 -3.26 24.70
C VAL A 52 -9.25 -3.65 24.13
N GLU A 53 -10.13 -4.26 24.93
CA GLU A 53 -11.48 -4.61 24.50
C GLU A 53 -12.33 -3.37 24.15
N ILE A 54 -12.24 -2.32 24.98
CA ILE A 54 -12.88 -1.04 24.73
C ILE A 54 -12.35 -0.41 23.43
N ALA A 55 -11.03 -0.37 23.25
CA ALA A 55 -10.39 0.19 22.05
C ALA A 55 -10.80 -0.54 20.76
N ASN A 56 -10.84 -1.88 20.80
CA ASN A 56 -11.29 -2.69 19.68
C ASN A 56 -12.77 -2.46 19.36
N THR A 57 -13.61 -2.32 20.39
CA THR A 57 -15.04 -2.01 20.21
C THR A 57 -15.21 -0.66 19.52
N LEU A 58 -14.46 0.36 19.93
CA LEU A 58 -14.50 1.69 19.32
C LEU A 58 -13.94 1.72 17.89
N ARG A 59 -12.92 0.91 17.59
CA ARG A 59 -12.26 0.88 16.27
C ARG A 59 -13.10 0.17 15.21
N PHE A 60 -13.74 -0.94 15.56
CA PHE A 60 -14.32 -1.87 14.57
C PHE A 60 -15.85 -1.86 14.50
N LYS A 61 -16.54 -1.15 15.40
CA LYS A 61 -18.00 -1.07 15.40
C LYS A 61 -18.46 0.34 15.05
N THR A 62 -19.63 0.43 14.42
CA THR A 62 -20.29 1.72 14.20
C THR A 62 -20.61 2.39 15.54
N PRO A 63 -20.75 3.73 15.61
CA PRO A 63 -20.89 4.44 16.87
C PRO A 63 -22.07 3.94 17.73
N THR A 64 -23.21 3.64 17.11
CA THR A 64 -24.41 3.12 17.79
C THR A 64 -24.20 1.72 18.37
N VAL A 65 -23.52 0.84 17.63
CA VAL A 65 -23.21 -0.52 18.08
C VAL A 65 -22.12 -0.50 19.16
N ALA A 66 -21.10 0.36 19.01
CA ALA A 66 -20.04 0.54 19.98
C ALA A 66 -20.61 0.97 21.35
N VAL A 67 -21.45 2.01 21.39
CA VAL A 67 -22.09 2.48 22.64
C VAL A 67 -22.95 1.38 23.28
N THR A 68 -23.69 0.60 22.48
CA THR A 68 -24.49 -0.51 22.99
C THR A 68 -23.62 -1.60 23.63
N LYS A 69 -22.49 -1.95 22.99
CA LYS A 69 -21.51 -2.89 23.55
C LYS A 69 -20.84 -2.36 24.83
N LEU A 70 -20.43 -1.09 24.86
CA LEU A 70 -19.84 -0.47 26.05
C LEU A 70 -20.82 -0.45 27.22
N ARG A 71 -22.11 -0.20 26.99
CA ARG A 71 -23.15 -0.34 28.04
C ARG A 71 -23.27 -1.78 28.54
N ASN A 72 -23.12 -2.77 27.66
CA ASN A 72 -23.15 -4.17 28.09
C ASN A 72 -21.94 -4.51 28.97
N LEU A 73 -20.73 -4.10 28.56
CA LEU A 73 -19.50 -4.26 29.33
C LEU A 73 -19.61 -3.59 30.70
N TRP A 74 -20.16 -2.38 30.73
CA TRP A 74 -20.39 -1.61 31.97
C TRP A 74 -21.30 -2.35 32.96
N ARG A 75 -22.32 -3.06 32.48
CA ARG A 75 -23.26 -3.82 33.34
C ARG A 75 -22.63 -5.09 33.92
N HIS A 76 -21.72 -5.73 33.19
CA HIS A 76 -21.16 -7.03 33.55
C HIS A 76 -19.81 -6.90 34.28
N ASN A 77 -19.18 -5.73 34.23
CA ASN A 77 -17.86 -5.48 34.79
C ASN A 77 -17.88 -4.24 35.68
N GLU A 78 -18.57 -4.33 36.82
CA GLU A 78 -18.75 -3.20 37.73
C GLU A 78 -17.42 -2.62 38.24
N GLN A 79 -16.40 -3.45 38.43
CA GLN A 79 -15.06 -3.01 38.82
C GLN A 79 -14.37 -2.07 37.81
N PHE A 80 -14.70 -2.15 36.52
CA PHE A 80 -14.10 -1.31 35.47
C PHE A 80 -15.01 -0.17 35.02
N ARG A 81 -16.07 0.12 35.80
CA ARG A 81 -17.05 1.14 35.49
C ARG A 81 -16.46 2.53 35.23
N PRO A 82 -15.53 3.07 36.06
CA PRO A 82 -14.93 4.39 35.83
C PRO A 82 -14.12 4.46 34.53
N LEU A 83 -13.43 3.36 34.20
CA LEU A 83 -12.61 3.21 33.00
C LEU A 83 -13.49 3.21 31.73
N ILE A 84 -14.55 2.40 31.74
CA ILE A 84 -15.49 2.32 30.62
C ILE A 84 -16.14 3.69 30.40
N GLU A 85 -16.56 4.36 31.46
CA GLU A 85 -17.18 5.69 31.40
C GLU A 85 -16.24 6.76 30.82
N ALA A 86 -14.95 6.73 31.16
CA ALA A 86 -13.94 7.63 30.60
C ALA A 86 -13.76 7.45 29.07
N CYS A 87 -14.01 6.25 28.56
CA CYS A 87 -13.84 5.89 27.15
C CYS A 87 -15.11 6.06 26.30
N VAL A 88 -16.29 6.32 26.89
CA VAL A 88 -17.52 6.49 26.11
C VAL A 88 -17.45 7.80 25.31
N PRO A 89 -17.65 7.76 23.97
CA PRO A 89 -17.72 8.98 23.16
C PRO A 89 -18.84 9.90 23.66
N LYS A 90 -18.58 11.21 23.72
CA LYS A 90 -19.61 12.19 24.11
C LYS A 90 -20.65 12.32 22.99
N SER A 91 -21.89 12.65 23.34
CA SER A 91 -22.93 12.91 22.33
C SER A 91 -22.47 14.03 21.39
N GLY A 92 -22.48 13.77 20.07
CA GLY A 92 -22.03 14.71 19.04
C GLY A 92 -20.55 14.57 18.63
N GLU A 93 -19.75 13.81 19.36
CA GLU A 93 -18.38 13.48 18.99
C GLU A 93 -18.41 12.43 17.88
N ARG A 94 -18.35 12.88 16.63
CA ARG A 94 -18.31 11.98 15.48
C ARG A 94 -16.93 11.32 15.47
N GLN A 95 -16.89 10.00 15.61
CA GLN A 95 -15.72 9.24 15.16
C GLN A 95 -15.50 9.62 13.70
N TYR A 96 -14.27 10.05 13.38
CA TYR A 96 -13.85 10.16 11.99
C TYR A 96 -13.80 8.74 11.43
N ILE A 97 -14.94 8.28 10.93
CA ILE A 97 -15.02 7.17 10.00
C ILE A 97 -14.75 7.85 8.66
N PRO A 98 -13.63 7.57 7.99
CA PRO A 98 -13.43 8.05 6.63
C PRO A 98 -14.68 7.66 5.86
N GLU A 99 -15.43 8.67 5.40
CA GLU A 99 -16.57 8.36 4.55
C GLU A 99 -16.02 7.52 3.40
N PRO A 100 -16.59 6.32 3.16
CA PRO A 100 -16.18 5.56 2.01
C PRO A 100 -16.28 6.51 0.82
N PRO A 101 -15.25 6.57 -0.05
CA PRO A 101 -15.23 7.52 -1.15
C PRO A 101 -16.59 7.46 -1.82
N PRO A 102 -17.24 8.62 -2.05
CA PRO A 102 -18.60 8.65 -2.57
C PRO A 102 -18.61 7.70 -3.75
N VAL A 103 -19.38 6.61 -3.62
CA VAL A 103 -19.54 5.65 -4.72
C VAL A 103 -19.95 6.54 -5.86
N ARG A 104 -19.04 6.73 -6.84
CA ARG A 104 -19.31 7.62 -7.97
C ARG A 104 -20.69 7.21 -8.43
N ALA A 105 -21.63 8.15 -8.34
CA ALA A 105 -22.95 7.96 -8.89
C ALA A 105 -22.71 7.79 -10.38
N GLU A 106 -22.47 6.55 -10.80
CA GLU A 106 -22.71 6.13 -12.16
C GLU A 106 -24.09 6.68 -12.44
N THR A 107 -24.14 7.68 -13.30
CA THR A 107 -25.33 8.45 -13.65
C THR A 107 -26.22 7.59 -14.56
N GLY A 108 -26.32 6.31 -14.22
CA GLY A 108 -27.29 5.36 -14.69
C GLY A 108 -28.48 5.36 -13.74
N PRO A 109 -29.69 5.15 -14.27
CA PRO A 109 -30.91 5.15 -13.47
C PRO A 109 -30.79 4.15 -12.32
N ILE A 110 -31.04 4.63 -11.09
CA ILE A 110 -31.14 3.81 -9.89
C ILE A 110 -32.37 2.93 -10.04
N VAL A 111 -32.17 1.70 -10.52
CA VAL A 111 -33.22 0.69 -10.59
C VAL A 111 -33.39 0.11 -9.18
N PRO A 112 -34.59 0.14 -8.57
CA PRO A 112 -34.82 -0.39 -7.24
C PRO A 112 -34.46 -1.89 -7.19
N ARG A 113 -33.42 -2.25 -6.44
CA ARG A 113 -33.01 -3.64 -6.18
C ARG A 113 -33.97 -4.27 -5.17
N ALA A 114 -35.13 -4.72 -5.65
CA ALA A 114 -35.95 -5.75 -5.00
C ALA A 114 -36.92 -6.45 -5.98
N SER A 115 -36.61 -6.49 -7.27
CA SER A 115 -37.39 -7.28 -8.25
C SER A 115 -36.50 -8.34 -8.89
N LYS A 116 -37.06 -9.56 -9.01
CA LYS A 116 -36.54 -10.68 -9.81
C LYS A 116 -35.78 -10.14 -11.02
N VAL A 117 -34.50 -10.50 -11.14
CA VAL A 117 -33.68 -10.19 -12.30
C VAL A 117 -34.26 -10.94 -13.51
N SER A 118 -35.19 -10.30 -14.20
CA SER A 118 -35.54 -10.64 -15.58
C SER A 118 -34.38 -10.17 -16.43
N ARG A 119 -33.45 -11.09 -16.66
CA ARG A 119 -32.33 -10.90 -17.56
C ARG A 119 -32.91 -11.01 -18.98
N ASP A 120 -33.20 -9.88 -19.62
CA ASP A 120 -33.38 -9.83 -21.07
C ASP A 120 -32.02 -10.14 -21.71
N ILE A 121 -31.81 -11.43 -21.88
CA ILE A 121 -30.67 -11.98 -22.60
C ILE A 121 -31.09 -12.01 -24.05
N ASP A 122 -30.43 -11.19 -24.86
CA ASP A 122 -30.42 -11.26 -26.32
C ASP A 122 -30.34 -12.74 -26.75
N PRO A 123 -31.42 -13.31 -27.32
CA PRO A 123 -31.52 -14.76 -27.58
C PRO A 123 -30.45 -15.23 -28.56
N ASP A 124 -30.01 -14.36 -29.46
CA ASP A 124 -29.01 -14.67 -30.48
C ASP A 124 -27.58 -14.64 -29.94
N LYS A 125 -27.38 -14.05 -28.74
CA LYS A 125 -26.10 -14.09 -28.01
C LYS A 125 -26.05 -15.18 -26.95
N ARG A 126 -27.10 -16.01 -26.82
CA ARG A 126 -27.01 -17.22 -25.99
C ARG A 126 -26.08 -18.22 -26.65
N VAL A 127 -24.81 -18.20 -26.22
CA VAL A 127 -23.94 -19.36 -26.38
C VAL A 127 -24.60 -20.52 -25.65
N ALA A 128 -25.03 -21.53 -26.43
CA ALA A 128 -25.64 -22.76 -25.93
C ALA A 128 -24.79 -23.32 -24.77
N PRO A 129 -25.39 -23.89 -23.72
CA PRO A 129 -24.66 -24.35 -22.54
C PRO A 129 -23.50 -25.28 -22.87
N GLU A 130 -23.66 -26.12 -23.90
CA GLU A 130 -22.65 -27.04 -24.44
C GLU A 130 -21.46 -26.35 -25.14
N ASN A 131 -21.64 -25.12 -25.60
CA ASN A 131 -20.61 -24.31 -26.28
C ASN A 131 -19.92 -23.31 -25.36
N ARG A 132 -20.34 -23.17 -24.10
CA ARG A 132 -19.65 -22.33 -23.11
C ARG A 132 -18.32 -22.99 -22.76
N ARG A 133 -17.25 -22.57 -23.42
CA ARG A 133 -15.88 -22.91 -23.02
C ARG A 133 -15.59 -22.30 -21.65
N ARG A 134 -15.87 -23.05 -20.58
CA ARG A 134 -15.45 -22.68 -19.22
C ARG A 134 -13.93 -22.50 -19.24
N SER A 135 -13.46 -21.35 -18.74
CA SER A 135 -12.03 -21.15 -18.58
C SER A 135 -11.50 -22.24 -17.63
N PRO A 136 -10.37 -22.90 -17.92
CA PRO A 136 -9.85 -23.98 -17.07
C PRO A 136 -9.59 -23.55 -15.62
N ARG A 137 -9.40 -22.24 -15.37
CA ARG A 137 -9.11 -21.70 -14.05
C ARG A 137 -10.35 -21.55 -13.17
N THR A 138 -11.51 -21.22 -13.74
CA THR A 138 -12.74 -21.08 -12.96
C THR A 138 -13.20 -22.42 -12.40
N LYS A 139 -13.00 -23.49 -13.18
CA LYS A 139 -13.36 -24.85 -12.77
C LYS A 139 -12.49 -25.36 -11.60
N ILE A 140 -11.24 -24.95 -11.49
CA ILE A 140 -10.35 -25.37 -10.40
C ILE A 140 -10.78 -24.75 -9.07
N ILE A 141 -11.27 -23.51 -9.08
CA ILE A 141 -11.75 -22.82 -7.88
C ILE A 141 -13.12 -23.38 -7.47
N GLU A 142 -14.03 -23.55 -8.42
CA GLU A 142 -15.36 -24.14 -8.17
C GLU A 142 -15.26 -25.61 -7.71
N ASP A 143 -14.44 -26.44 -8.37
CA ASP A 143 -14.26 -27.85 -7.99
C ASP A 143 -13.58 -27.97 -6.60
N TYR A 144 -12.75 -26.99 -6.19
CA TYR A 144 -12.15 -26.95 -4.85
C TYR A 144 -13.19 -26.55 -3.79
N GLU A 145 -13.99 -25.51 -4.05
CA GLU A 145 -15.04 -25.06 -3.15
C GLU A 145 -16.21 -26.05 -3.02
N ASP A 146 -16.55 -26.77 -4.09
CA ASP A 146 -17.58 -27.82 -4.09
C ASP A 146 -17.06 -29.14 -3.47
N SER A 147 -15.74 -29.33 -3.38
CA SER A 147 -15.14 -30.51 -2.73
C SER A 147 -15.01 -30.38 -1.21
N LEU A 148 -15.22 -29.19 -0.65
CA LEU A 148 -15.26 -28.96 0.79
C LEU A 148 -16.62 -29.41 1.34
N ASP A 149 -16.62 -30.30 2.32
CA ASP A 149 -17.86 -30.73 2.97
C ASP A 149 -18.52 -29.55 3.68
N LYS A 150 -19.85 -29.55 3.79
CA LYS A 150 -20.62 -28.49 4.46
C LYS A 150 -20.14 -28.26 5.90
N ASN A 151 -19.65 -29.32 6.56
CA ASN A 151 -19.05 -29.26 7.88
C ASN A 151 -17.67 -28.57 7.89
N GLU A 152 -16.86 -28.65 6.83
CA GLU A 152 -15.58 -27.93 6.72
C GLU A 152 -15.77 -26.44 6.42
N ARG A 153 -16.94 -26.05 5.88
CA ARG A 153 -17.27 -24.66 5.55
C ARG A 153 -17.71 -23.83 6.76
N ASP A 154 -18.34 -24.49 7.73
CA ASP A 154 -18.88 -23.90 8.97
C ASP A 154 -18.05 -24.24 10.23
N ASP A 155 -16.98 -25.04 10.11
CA ASP A 155 -16.08 -25.33 11.22
C ASP A 155 -15.25 -24.07 11.57
N PRO A 156 -15.30 -23.55 12.82
CA PRO A 156 -14.47 -22.44 13.28
C PRO A 156 -12.95 -22.76 13.30
N GLY A 157 -12.55 -23.86 12.67
CA GLY A 157 -11.20 -24.37 12.56
C GLY A 157 -10.86 -25.15 13.80
N VAL A 158 -10.86 -26.49 13.70
CA VAL A 158 -10.13 -27.32 14.66
C VAL A 158 -8.74 -26.71 14.88
N PRO A 159 -8.35 -26.39 16.12
CA PRO A 159 -7.00 -25.92 16.44
C PRO A 159 -6.02 -26.96 15.93
N ARG A 160 -5.30 -26.63 14.85
CA ARG A 160 -4.32 -27.55 14.27
C ARG A 160 -3.13 -27.61 15.22
N GLU A 161 -2.71 -28.83 15.59
CA GLU A 161 -1.57 -29.06 16.48
C GLU A 161 -0.26 -28.43 15.98
N ALA A 162 -0.17 -28.15 14.67
CA ALA A 162 0.92 -27.39 14.09
C ALA A 162 0.37 -26.17 13.32
N PRO A 163 0.99 -24.98 13.48
CA PRO A 163 0.65 -23.83 12.66
C PRO A 163 0.82 -24.21 11.19
N ILE A 164 -0.16 -23.84 10.35
CA ILE A 164 -0.01 -23.92 8.91
C ILE A 164 1.04 -22.88 8.54
N ILE A 165 2.31 -23.27 8.60
CA ILE A 165 3.38 -22.53 7.95
C ILE A 165 3.15 -22.78 6.47
N GLY A 166 2.26 -21.99 5.87
CA GLY A 166 2.16 -21.91 4.43
C GLY A 166 3.58 -21.69 3.93
N ARG A 167 4.05 -22.50 2.98
CA ARG A 167 5.38 -22.33 2.34
C ARG A 167 5.58 -20.95 1.67
N ARG A 168 4.57 -20.09 1.73
CA ARG A 168 4.70 -18.65 1.46
C ARG A 168 5.30 -18.02 2.69
N ASP A 169 6.59 -17.74 2.57
CA ASP A 169 7.27 -16.85 3.47
C ASP A 169 6.66 -15.46 3.28
N TYR A 170 5.75 -15.09 4.19
CA TYR A 170 5.05 -13.81 4.15
C TYR A 170 6.02 -12.64 4.30
N ASP A 171 7.21 -12.85 4.86
CA ASP A 171 8.23 -11.81 4.91
C ASP A 171 8.83 -11.61 3.50
N VAL A 172 9.07 -12.70 2.75
CA VAL A 172 9.51 -12.60 1.34
C VAL A 172 8.41 -12.01 0.44
N GLU A 173 7.14 -12.34 0.67
CA GLU A 173 6.02 -11.74 -0.06
C GLU A 173 5.73 -10.28 0.40
N ALA A 174 5.97 -9.92 1.66
CA ALA A 174 5.92 -8.53 2.12
C ALA A 174 7.06 -7.69 1.55
N LEU A 175 8.18 -8.32 1.21
CA LEU A 175 9.28 -7.73 0.44
C LEU A 175 9.00 -7.69 -1.06
N THR A 176 7.74 -7.81 -1.52
CA THR A 176 7.39 -7.65 -2.94
C THR A 176 7.97 -6.32 -3.42
N HIS A 177 9.02 -6.42 -4.22
CA HIS A 177 9.78 -5.29 -4.72
C HIS A 177 8.83 -4.40 -5.51
N VAL A 178 8.32 -3.33 -4.91
CA VAL A 178 7.46 -2.39 -5.62
C VAL A 178 8.38 -1.62 -6.57
N PRO A 179 8.32 -1.87 -7.90
CA PRO A 179 9.22 -1.23 -8.86
C PRO A 179 8.69 0.17 -9.12
N THR A 180 8.85 1.00 -8.10
CA THR A 180 8.20 2.29 -7.98
C THR A 180 9.26 3.36 -7.80
N THR A 181 9.36 4.27 -8.77
CA THR A 181 10.14 5.50 -8.67
C THR A 181 9.77 6.26 -7.40
N LEU A 182 10.79 6.60 -6.62
CA LEU A 182 10.64 7.31 -5.35
C LEU A 182 10.22 8.77 -5.57
N CYS A 183 9.67 9.40 -4.54
CA CYS A 183 9.42 10.84 -4.53
C CYS A 183 10.73 11.61 -4.73
N VAL A 184 10.76 12.56 -5.66
CA VAL A 184 11.96 13.38 -5.94
C VAL A 184 12.29 14.33 -4.80
N SER A 185 11.32 14.65 -3.93
CA SER A 185 11.52 15.54 -2.79
C SER A 185 11.84 14.76 -1.51
N CYS A 186 10.95 13.90 -1.01
CA CYS A 186 11.15 13.19 0.26
C CYS A 186 11.84 11.83 0.14
N ARG A 187 12.10 11.33 -1.09
CA ARG A 187 12.73 10.03 -1.35
C ARG A 187 11.98 8.81 -0.83
N LEU A 188 10.73 8.97 -0.38
CA LEU A 188 9.85 7.87 0.02
C LEU A 188 9.15 7.23 -1.18
N GLU A 189 8.66 6.01 -1.00
CA GLU A 189 7.83 5.32 -1.98
C GLU A 189 6.56 6.12 -2.26
N ARG A 190 6.10 6.08 -3.52
CA ARG A 190 4.91 6.79 -3.97
C ARG A 190 3.76 5.80 -4.09
N ALA A 191 2.56 6.24 -3.70
CA ALA A 191 1.38 5.46 -3.99
C ALA A 191 1.18 5.37 -5.52
N ALA A 192 0.61 4.27 -6.03
CA ALA A 192 0.36 4.14 -7.47
C ALA A 192 -0.48 5.31 -8.03
N ILE A 193 -1.43 5.82 -7.24
CA ILE A 193 -2.25 6.98 -7.59
C ILE A 193 -1.46 8.27 -7.77
N ASP A 194 -0.33 8.43 -7.09
CA ASP A 194 0.50 9.66 -7.16
C ASP A 194 1.16 9.86 -8.52
N ARG A 195 1.22 8.80 -9.34
CA ARG A 195 1.76 8.80 -10.71
C ARG A 195 0.70 9.17 -11.75
N HIS A 196 -0.57 9.06 -11.40
CA HIS A 196 -1.70 9.31 -12.29
C HIS A 196 -2.18 10.76 -12.16
N THR A 197 -1.25 11.72 -12.33
CA THR A 197 -1.57 13.16 -12.32
C THR A 197 -2.25 13.59 -13.62
N GLU A 198 -2.98 14.71 -13.60
CA GLU A 198 -3.56 15.32 -14.81
C GLU A 198 -2.47 15.61 -15.85
N ARG A 199 -1.29 16.03 -15.39
CA ARG A 199 -0.10 16.26 -16.21
C ARG A 199 0.39 14.99 -16.91
N ALA A 200 0.48 13.87 -16.18
CA ALA A 200 0.85 12.59 -16.76
C ALA A 200 -0.21 12.10 -17.77
N GLN A 201 -1.49 12.30 -17.48
CA GLN A 201 -2.60 11.98 -18.39
C GLN A 201 -2.58 12.84 -19.67
N ALA A 202 -2.14 14.09 -19.56
CA ALA A 202 -1.92 14.98 -20.71
C ALA A 202 -0.65 14.66 -21.50
N GLY A 203 0.10 13.62 -21.13
CA GLY A 203 1.35 13.23 -21.80
C GLY A 203 2.52 14.18 -21.54
N ARG A 204 2.45 15.02 -20.50
CA ARG A 204 3.47 16.01 -20.13
C ARG A 204 4.42 15.55 -19.02
N GLY A 205 4.44 14.24 -18.79
CA GLY A 205 5.35 13.56 -17.88
C GLY A 205 4.87 13.55 -16.43
N ASP A 206 5.58 12.76 -15.63
CA ASP A 206 5.35 12.61 -14.19
C ASP A 206 6.06 13.74 -13.41
N ASP A 207 5.38 14.34 -12.43
CA ASP A 207 5.95 15.38 -11.56
C ASP A 207 6.92 14.80 -10.51
N GLY A 208 6.92 13.48 -10.34
CA GLY A 208 7.81 12.77 -9.44
C GLY A 208 7.50 12.95 -7.95
N LEU A 209 6.36 13.54 -7.58
CA LEU A 209 5.99 13.83 -6.19
C LEU A 209 5.02 12.81 -5.60
N CYS A 210 5.11 12.56 -4.30
CA CYS A 210 4.04 11.90 -3.54
C CYS A 210 2.92 12.91 -3.19
N GLY A 211 1.75 12.40 -2.80
CA GLY A 211 0.60 13.24 -2.45
C GLY A 211 0.90 14.27 -1.35
N GLU A 212 1.71 13.91 -0.35
CA GLU A 212 2.12 14.81 0.72
C GLU A 212 3.07 15.91 0.22
N CYS A 213 4.16 15.57 -0.48
CA CYS A 213 5.06 16.60 -1.02
C CYS A 213 4.33 17.55 -2.00
N ARG A 214 3.34 17.05 -2.73
CA ARG A 214 2.50 17.86 -3.61
C ARG A 214 1.60 18.83 -2.83
N SER A 215 0.95 18.39 -1.75
CA SER A 215 0.12 19.26 -0.91
C SER A 215 0.93 20.31 -0.15
N LEU A 216 2.20 20.02 0.12
CA LEU A 216 3.17 20.95 0.72
C LEU A 216 3.77 21.95 -0.28
N GLY A 217 3.39 21.89 -1.57
CA GLY A 217 3.94 22.78 -2.59
C GLY A 217 5.43 22.61 -2.84
N ARG A 218 5.98 21.40 -2.62
CA ARG A 218 7.40 21.12 -2.94
C ARG A 218 7.61 21.18 -4.45
N SER A 219 8.80 21.60 -4.87
CA SER A 219 9.20 21.53 -6.27
C SER A 219 9.24 20.07 -6.74
N GLY A 220 8.60 19.82 -7.87
CA GLY A 220 8.64 18.55 -8.59
C GLY A 220 9.52 18.65 -9.83
N LEU A 221 9.48 17.61 -10.66
CA LEU A 221 10.15 17.60 -11.96
C LEU A 221 9.53 18.68 -12.88
N PRO A 222 10.33 19.38 -13.71
CA PRO A 222 9.81 20.34 -14.68
C PRO A 222 8.92 19.66 -15.72
N GLU A 223 7.98 20.41 -16.28
CA GLU A 223 7.03 19.92 -17.29
C GLU A 223 7.71 19.53 -18.60
N LEU A 224 7.34 18.35 -19.14
CA LEU A 224 7.87 17.85 -20.40
C LEU A 224 6.87 18.11 -21.52
N GLU A 225 7.39 18.25 -22.73
CA GLU A 225 6.54 18.37 -23.91
C GLU A 225 5.72 17.09 -24.14
N PRO A 226 4.49 17.21 -24.69
CA PRO A 226 3.72 16.06 -25.12
C PRO A 226 4.51 15.19 -26.10
N GLY A 227 4.54 13.88 -25.86
CA GLY A 227 5.29 12.93 -26.70
C GLY A 227 6.74 12.70 -26.28
N HIS A 228 7.17 13.23 -25.13
CA HIS A 228 8.46 12.88 -24.53
C HIS A 228 8.63 11.35 -24.38
N THR A 229 9.88 10.91 -24.46
CA THR A 229 10.25 9.50 -24.31
C THR A 229 10.53 9.16 -22.84
N LEU A 230 10.59 7.86 -22.53
CA LEU A 230 11.05 7.40 -21.20
C LEU A 230 12.45 7.93 -20.86
N THR A 231 13.32 8.05 -21.87
CA THR A 231 14.67 8.58 -21.71
C THR A 231 14.63 10.03 -21.25
N ASP A 232 13.80 10.88 -21.88
CA ASP A 232 13.67 12.30 -21.52
C ASP A 232 13.16 12.46 -20.08
N GLN A 233 12.16 11.66 -19.69
CA GLN A 233 11.64 11.65 -18.33
C GLN A 233 12.69 11.25 -17.29
N LEU A 234 13.53 10.26 -17.60
CA LEU A 234 14.60 9.82 -16.71
C LEU A 234 15.75 10.82 -16.65
N GLN A 235 16.12 11.45 -17.77
CA GLN A 235 17.16 12.49 -17.81
C GLN A 235 16.77 13.68 -16.94
N VAL A 236 15.58 14.24 -17.16
CA VAL A 236 15.06 15.35 -16.34
C VAL A 236 14.97 14.97 -14.87
N ARG A 237 14.63 13.72 -14.56
CA ARG A 237 14.62 13.23 -13.18
C ARG A 237 16.01 13.20 -12.55
N LEU A 238 17.01 12.68 -13.27
CA LEU A 238 18.37 12.55 -12.76
C LEU A 238 19.05 13.93 -12.64
N GLU A 239 18.79 14.84 -13.58
CA GLU A 239 19.22 16.24 -13.52
C GLU A 239 18.64 16.96 -12.30
N TYR A 240 17.32 16.83 -12.08
CA TYR A 240 16.67 17.40 -10.90
C TYR A 240 17.29 16.88 -9.60
N LEU A 241 17.54 15.57 -9.50
CA LEU A 241 18.19 14.99 -8.32
C LEU A 241 19.64 15.45 -8.16
N ALA A 242 20.35 15.68 -9.26
CA ALA A 242 21.72 16.20 -9.23
C ALA A 242 21.80 17.65 -8.76
N GLU A 243 20.80 18.46 -9.12
CA GLU A 243 20.71 19.85 -8.72
C GLU A 243 20.28 20.02 -7.25
N HIS A 244 19.37 19.17 -6.77
CA HIS A 244 18.70 19.37 -5.48
C HIS A 244 19.28 18.56 -4.31
N PHE A 245 20.17 17.60 -4.57
CA PHE A 245 20.77 16.75 -3.53
C PHE A 245 22.30 16.73 -3.63
N PRO A 246 23.02 16.51 -2.53
CA PRO A 246 24.48 16.36 -2.57
C PRO A 246 24.83 15.07 -3.36
N THR A 247 25.41 15.25 -4.55
CA THR A 247 25.77 14.15 -5.46
C THR A 247 27.25 13.80 -5.46
N ASP A 248 28.00 14.26 -4.46
CA ASP A 248 29.41 13.90 -4.27
C ASP A 248 29.63 12.38 -4.22
N GLY A 249 28.59 11.62 -3.87
CA GLY A 249 28.55 10.17 -4.02
C GLY A 249 27.44 9.70 -4.97
N ARG A 250 27.71 8.60 -5.70
CA ARG A 250 26.71 7.90 -6.54
C ARG A 250 25.57 7.21 -5.75
N GLY A 251 25.39 7.55 -4.47
CA GLY A 251 24.45 6.90 -3.55
C GLY A 251 22.99 7.05 -4.00
N ILE A 252 22.58 8.28 -4.31
CA ILE A 252 21.20 8.56 -4.73
C ILE A 252 20.87 7.90 -6.08
N PHE A 253 21.81 7.91 -7.02
CA PHE A 253 21.61 7.26 -8.32
C PHE A 253 21.64 5.73 -8.24
N ARG A 254 22.43 5.15 -7.32
CA ARG A 254 22.35 3.73 -7.01
C ARG A 254 20.97 3.35 -6.47
N GLN A 255 20.36 4.22 -5.67
CA GLN A 255 18.98 4.01 -5.20
C GLN A 255 18.01 4.08 -6.39
N GLU A 256 18.09 5.10 -7.24
CA GLU A 256 17.27 5.20 -8.45
C GLU A 256 17.38 3.95 -9.33
N TRP A 257 18.60 3.47 -9.56
CA TRP A 257 18.85 2.26 -10.34
C TRP A 257 18.23 1.00 -9.73
N ARG A 258 18.26 0.86 -8.39
CA ARG A 258 17.66 -0.29 -7.69
C ARG A 258 16.13 -0.33 -7.82
N TYR A 259 15.48 0.83 -7.72
CA TYR A 259 14.02 0.93 -7.80
C TYR A 259 13.48 1.07 -9.24
N ALA A 260 14.37 1.28 -10.21
CA ALA A 260 14.04 1.35 -11.62
C ALA A 260 13.62 0.00 -12.19
N ASP A 261 12.72 0.04 -13.17
CA ASP A 261 12.41 -1.14 -13.97
C ASP A 261 13.59 -1.52 -14.89
N ARG A 262 13.45 -2.68 -15.55
CA ARG A 262 14.48 -3.23 -16.44
C ARG A 262 14.81 -2.33 -17.63
N HIS A 263 13.88 -1.46 -18.06
CA HIS A 263 14.08 -0.56 -19.20
C HIS A 263 14.75 0.75 -18.78
N ALA A 264 14.49 1.23 -17.57
CA ALA A 264 15.06 2.44 -17.00
C ALA A 264 16.51 2.25 -16.50
N GLN A 265 16.85 1.06 -15.99
CA GLN A 265 18.20 0.74 -15.51
C GLN A 265 19.34 1.10 -16.49
N PRO A 266 19.33 0.69 -17.78
CA PRO A 266 20.41 1.04 -18.70
C PRO A 266 20.52 2.54 -18.96
N ILE A 267 19.40 3.27 -18.97
CA ILE A 267 19.38 4.73 -19.15
C ILE A 267 20.04 5.41 -17.95
N ILE A 268 19.67 5.01 -16.73
CA ILE A 268 20.27 5.52 -15.49
C ILE A 268 21.76 5.20 -15.44
N SER A 269 22.16 3.97 -15.78
CA SER A 269 23.58 3.57 -15.80
C SER A 269 24.39 4.43 -16.77
N ALA A 270 23.90 4.66 -17.99
CA ALA A 270 24.55 5.50 -18.98
C ALA A 270 24.67 6.95 -18.51
N TRP A 271 23.58 7.51 -17.97
CA TRP A 271 23.58 8.88 -17.46
C TRP A 271 24.58 9.06 -16.31
N VAL A 272 24.61 8.14 -15.33
CA VAL A 272 25.55 8.18 -14.19
C VAL A 272 26.99 8.08 -14.66
N GLN A 273 27.28 7.26 -15.67
CA GLN A 273 28.62 7.13 -16.23
C GLN A 273 29.12 8.45 -16.84
N THR A 274 28.24 9.22 -17.48
CA THR A 274 28.58 10.50 -18.13
C THR A 274 28.61 11.68 -17.16
N HIS A 275 27.73 11.72 -16.16
CA HIS A 275 27.49 12.92 -15.34
C HIS A 275 28.05 12.87 -13.93
N THR A 276 28.61 11.73 -13.49
CA THR A 276 29.18 11.60 -12.15
C THR A 276 30.63 11.17 -12.20
N ASN A 277 31.45 11.75 -11.33
CA ASN A 277 32.82 11.28 -11.17
C ASN A 277 32.82 9.78 -10.79
N PRO A 278 33.76 8.98 -11.30
CA PRO A 278 33.93 7.62 -10.83
C PRO A 278 34.11 7.64 -9.30
N ASP A 279 33.44 6.73 -8.60
CA ASP A 279 33.70 6.55 -7.18
C ASP A 279 35.23 6.38 -7.03
N PRO A 280 35.91 7.12 -6.13
CA PRO A 280 37.31 6.89 -5.89
C PRO A 280 37.50 5.41 -5.57
N PRO A 281 38.59 4.77 -6.03
CA PRO A 281 38.83 3.36 -5.79
C PRO A 281 38.65 3.11 -4.30
N ARG A 282 37.60 2.36 -3.96
CA ARG A 282 37.19 2.16 -2.58
C ARG A 282 38.33 1.41 -1.92
N THR A 283 39.16 2.09 -1.13
CA THR A 283 40.13 1.42 -0.28
C THR A 283 39.30 0.44 0.53
N PRO A 284 39.54 -0.87 0.45
CA PRO A 284 38.72 -1.85 1.13
C PRO A 284 38.77 -1.50 2.61
N THR A 285 37.71 -0.83 3.09
CA THR A 285 37.55 -0.58 4.51
C THR A 285 37.50 -1.98 5.10
N PRO A 286 38.47 -2.36 5.96
CA PRO A 286 38.46 -3.67 6.58
C PRO A 286 37.08 -3.83 7.17
N ALA A 287 36.37 -4.89 6.77
CA ALA A 287 35.01 -5.13 7.24
C ALA A 287 35.05 -4.97 8.76
N PRO A 288 34.30 -4.01 9.34
CA PRO A 288 34.36 -3.79 10.78
C PRO A 288 34.08 -5.16 11.40
N ALA A 289 34.98 -5.63 12.27
CA ALA A 289 34.84 -6.94 12.90
C ALA A 289 33.46 -6.98 13.58
N VAL A 290 32.50 -7.65 12.94
CA VAL A 290 31.12 -7.78 13.40
C VAL A 290 31.13 -8.86 14.48
N SER A 291 31.73 -8.56 15.62
CA SER A 291 31.83 -9.49 16.76
C SER A 291 31.28 -8.92 18.06
N GLY A 292 30.75 -7.70 18.07
CA GLY A 292 29.95 -7.21 19.20
C GLY A 292 28.47 -7.33 18.88
N SER A 293 27.75 -8.14 19.66
CA SER A 293 26.30 -8.16 19.72
C SER A 293 25.76 -6.72 19.70
N PHE A 294 24.85 -6.41 18.79
CA PHE A 294 24.18 -5.11 18.76
C PHE A 294 23.22 -4.91 19.95
N ASN A 295 22.92 -6.00 20.66
CA ASN A 295 22.13 -5.99 21.87
C ASN A 295 23.03 -6.14 23.10
N ASP A 296 22.83 -5.26 24.07
CA ASP A 296 23.49 -5.31 25.37
C ASP A 296 22.52 -4.77 26.45
N TRP A 297 22.90 -4.91 27.72
CA TRP A 297 22.14 -4.34 28.82
C TRP A 297 22.33 -2.83 28.88
N CYS A 298 21.23 -2.08 28.82
CA CYS A 298 21.27 -0.63 28.97
C CYS A 298 21.51 -0.25 30.43
N GLU A 299 22.56 0.52 30.71
CA GLU A 299 22.89 0.94 32.09
C GLU A 299 21.85 1.90 32.70
N ARG A 300 21.03 2.56 31.88
CA ARG A 300 20.02 3.52 32.36
C ARG A 300 18.66 2.89 32.68
N CYS A 301 18.16 2.00 31.81
CA CYS A 301 16.87 1.35 32.04
C CYS A 301 16.99 -0.09 32.55
N GLY A 302 18.19 -0.67 32.55
CA GLY A 302 18.43 -2.03 33.03
C GLY A 302 17.81 -3.10 32.14
N GLU A 303 17.53 -2.83 30.86
CA GLU A 303 16.93 -3.79 29.93
C GLU A 303 17.90 -4.18 28.81
N TYR A 304 17.79 -5.42 28.32
CA TYR A 304 18.56 -5.93 27.19
C TYR A 304 17.94 -5.43 25.86
N ARG A 305 18.60 -4.47 25.20
CA ARG A 305 18.07 -3.76 24.01
C ARG A 305 19.17 -3.47 22.98
N TYR A 306 18.73 -2.99 21.81
CA TYR A 306 19.63 -2.46 20.78
C TYR A 306 20.33 -1.19 21.27
N MET A 307 21.66 -1.19 21.23
CA MET A 307 22.50 -0.10 21.73
C MET A 307 22.69 0.96 20.66
N ALA A 308 22.35 2.22 20.97
CA ALA A 308 22.45 3.34 20.02
C ALA A 308 23.91 3.61 19.65
N ASP A 309 24.78 3.45 20.64
CA ASP A 309 26.21 3.69 20.56
C ASP A 309 26.90 2.63 21.42
N ARG A 310 27.87 1.93 20.83
CA ARG A 310 28.60 0.86 21.51
C ARG A 310 29.43 1.38 22.68
N TYR A 311 29.73 2.68 22.71
CA TYR A 311 30.59 3.28 23.74
C TYR A 311 29.82 3.74 25.00
N ASN A 312 28.56 4.15 24.86
CA ASN A 312 27.83 4.76 25.98
C ASN A 312 26.95 3.78 26.76
N LYS A 313 26.84 2.52 26.32
CA LYS A 313 25.97 1.50 26.94
C LYS A 313 24.54 1.98 27.25
N LEU A 314 24.02 2.87 26.41
CA LEU A 314 22.64 3.32 26.44
C LEU A 314 21.88 2.70 25.27
N CYS A 315 20.68 2.20 25.52
CA CYS A 315 19.77 1.81 24.45
C CYS A 315 19.32 3.06 23.68
N ILE A 316 18.76 2.84 22.48
CA ILE A 316 18.29 3.90 21.59
C ILE A 316 17.33 4.90 22.27
N ASP A 317 16.50 4.43 23.19
CA ASP A 317 15.51 5.25 23.92
C ASP A 317 16.14 6.04 25.09
N CYS A 318 17.26 5.56 25.61
CA CYS A 318 17.94 6.14 26.76
C CYS A 318 19.04 7.14 26.37
N ASP A 319 19.58 7.04 25.15
CA ASP A 319 20.62 7.95 24.62
C ASP A 319 20.08 9.38 24.54
N PRO A 320 20.67 10.35 25.27
CA PRO A 320 20.23 11.74 25.24
C PRO A 320 20.32 12.39 23.85
N ARG A 321 21.16 11.88 22.94
CA ARG A 321 21.22 12.34 21.55
C ARG A 321 19.94 11.99 20.79
N ASN A 322 19.32 10.86 21.10
CA ASN A 322 18.01 10.48 20.57
C ASN A 322 16.84 11.12 21.33
N LYS A 323 17.10 11.65 22.54
CA LYS A 323 16.16 12.50 23.29
C LYS A 323 16.24 13.97 22.91
N GLN A 324 17.16 14.38 22.03
CA GLN A 324 16.97 15.65 21.36
C GLN A 324 15.57 15.63 20.74
N PRO A 325 14.79 16.72 20.86
CA PRO A 325 13.51 16.79 20.19
C PRO A 325 13.84 16.49 18.73
N ALA A 326 13.48 15.27 18.28
CA ALA A 326 13.77 14.83 16.93
C ALA A 326 13.49 16.02 16.05
N PHE A 327 14.49 16.50 15.28
CA PHE A 327 14.27 17.52 14.26
C PHE A 327 12.94 17.16 13.65
N GLN A 328 11.93 18.01 13.90
CA GLN A 328 10.54 17.61 13.82
C GLN A 328 10.37 17.00 12.44
N ALA A 329 10.20 15.67 12.39
CA ALA A 329 9.87 14.98 11.15
C ALA A 329 8.44 15.43 10.87
N GLY A 330 8.29 16.64 10.32
CA GLY A 330 7.07 17.44 10.46
C GLY A 330 7.25 18.89 10.93
N GLY A 331 8.37 19.58 10.68
CA GLY A 331 8.45 21.06 10.69
C GLY A 331 7.58 21.73 9.60
N ILE A 332 6.42 21.14 9.33
CA ILE A 332 5.41 21.48 8.34
C ILE A 332 4.40 22.43 8.99
N GLU A 333 3.98 22.21 10.24
CA GLU A 333 2.93 23.04 10.87
C GLU A 333 3.34 24.50 11.10
N ALA A 334 4.58 24.76 11.51
CA ALA A 334 5.08 26.12 11.70
C ALA A 334 5.14 26.90 10.37
N GLN A 335 5.41 26.22 9.26
CA GLN A 335 5.36 26.80 7.93
C GLN A 335 3.91 26.94 7.42
N HIS A 336 3.01 26.01 7.75
CA HIS A 336 1.61 26.06 7.35
C HIS A 336 0.84 27.23 7.98
N ARG A 337 1.12 27.60 9.24
CA ARG A 337 0.53 28.81 9.83
C ARG A 337 1.00 30.08 9.13
N ARG A 338 2.28 30.12 8.71
CA ARG A 338 2.86 31.26 7.98
C ARG A 338 2.26 31.36 6.56
N TYR A 339 2.15 30.24 5.85
CA TYR A 339 1.52 30.20 4.53
C TYR A 339 0.02 30.48 4.56
N ALA A 340 -0.72 30.02 5.58
CA ALA A 340 -2.13 30.35 5.73
C ALA A 340 -2.33 31.87 5.94
N GLN A 341 -1.43 32.52 6.69
CA GLN A 341 -1.43 33.97 6.85
C GLN A 341 -1.11 34.70 5.54
N GLU A 342 -0.11 34.25 4.78
CA GLU A 342 0.26 34.83 3.48
C GLU A 342 -0.84 34.68 2.41
N ILE A 343 -1.49 33.51 2.33
CA ILE A 343 -2.62 33.26 1.41
C ILE A 343 -3.83 34.12 1.79
N SER A 344 -4.09 34.31 3.08
CA SER A 344 -5.17 35.17 3.54
C SER A 344 -4.92 36.65 3.24
N GLY A 345 -3.66 37.11 3.31
CA GLY A 345 -3.25 38.46 2.92
C GLY A 345 -3.39 38.70 1.42
N ALA A 346 -2.92 37.78 0.58
CA ALA A 346 -3.02 37.89 -0.88
C ALA A 346 -4.47 37.89 -1.41
N ARG A 347 -5.41 37.24 -0.69
CA ARG A 347 -6.85 37.30 -1.00
C ARG A 347 -7.51 38.63 -0.63
N GLN A 348 -7.01 39.33 0.40
CA GLN A 348 -7.54 40.66 0.75
C GLN A 348 -7.05 41.74 -0.23
N GLU A 349 -5.82 41.64 -0.73
CA GLU A 349 -5.28 42.61 -1.69
C GLU A 349 -5.88 42.46 -3.11
N SER A 350 -6.34 41.27 -3.49
CA SER A 350 -6.97 41.02 -4.80
C SER A 350 -8.46 41.37 -4.86
N GLY A 351 -9.11 41.64 -3.72
CA GLY A 351 -10.53 42.01 -3.64
C GLY A 351 -10.84 43.48 -3.92
N ALA A 352 -9.82 44.33 -4.12
CA ALA A 352 -9.97 45.78 -4.26
C ALA A 352 -9.70 46.31 -5.68
N ARG A 353 -10.16 45.61 -6.72
CA ARG A 353 -10.23 46.18 -8.09
C ARG A 353 -11.68 46.52 -8.46
N PRO A 354 -11.97 47.79 -8.81
CA PRO A 354 -13.31 48.19 -9.20
C PRO A 354 -13.68 47.55 -10.54
N SER A 355 -14.86 46.94 -10.56
CA SER A 355 -15.49 46.32 -11.73
C SER A 355 -15.81 47.42 -12.74
N SER A 356 -15.22 47.34 -13.93
CA SER A 356 -15.65 48.08 -15.11
C SER A 356 -16.31 47.13 -16.10
N ASP A 357 -17.47 47.57 -16.58
CA ASP A 357 -18.35 46.98 -17.59
C ASP A 357 -17.67 46.25 -18.75
N THR A 358 -18.21 45.09 -19.14
CA THR A 358 -18.48 44.80 -20.55
C THR A 358 -19.55 43.72 -20.70
N ALA A 359 -20.71 44.13 -21.23
CA ALA A 359 -21.69 43.25 -21.84
C ALA A 359 -21.19 42.76 -23.20
N GLN A 360 -21.46 41.50 -23.58
CA GLN A 360 -22.18 41.15 -24.83
C GLN A 360 -22.12 39.65 -25.20
N THR A 361 -23.29 39.17 -25.63
CA THR A 361 -23.58 38.17 -26.67
C THR A 361 -23.23 36.69 -26.47
N LYS A 362 -24.28 35.91 -26.15
CA LYS A 362 -24.50 34.53 -26.61
C LYS A 362 -24.82 34.50 -28.12
N PRO A 363 -24.45 33.42 -28.82
CA PRO A 363 -25.28 32.89 -29.89
C PRO A 363 -25.80 31.48 -29.59
N THR A 364 -27.01 31.27 -30.08
CA THR A 364 -27.88 30.09 -30.01
C THR A 364 -27.46 29.01 -30.99
N ALA A 365 -27.86 27.78 -30.66
CA ALA A 365 -27.78 26.59 -31.47
C ALA A 365 -28.88 26.58 -32.55
N GLU A 366 -28.51 26.32 -33.80
CA GLU A 366 -29.29 25.57 -34.80
C GLU A 366 -28.54 25.63 -36.14
N GLU A 367 -28.14 24.46 -36.65
CA GLU A 367 -27.77 24.15 -38.05
C GLU A 367 -26.57 23.21 -38.07
N SER A 368 -26.83 21.90 -38.15
CA SER A 368 -25.95 20.90 -38.79
C SER A 368 -26.60 19.52 -38.77
N ARG A 369 -27.69 19.37 -39.52
CA ARG A 369 -28.18 18.08 -39.99
C ARG A 369 -28.44 18.20 -41.49
N THR A 370 -27.46 17.85 -42.31
CA THR A 370 -27.61 17.15 -43.61
C THR A 370 -26.28 17.14 -44.37
N ARG A 371 -26.03 16.05 -45.10
CA ARG A 371 -24.82 15.66 -45.88
C ARG A 371 -23.71 15.05 -45.01
N ALA A 372 -23.14 13.89 -45.29
CA ALA A 372 -23.02 13.18 -46.56
C ALA A 372 -23.03 11.65 -46.36
N ARG A 373 -23.73 10.97 -47.28
CA ARG A 373 -23.69 9.53 -47.55
C ARG A 373 -23.05 9.39 -48.93
N ALA A 374 -21.83 8.88 -49.00
CA ALA A 374 -21.18 8.37 -50.21
C ALA A 374 -19.98 7.51 -49.75
N SER A 375 -20.09 6.18 -49.85
CA SER A 375 -19.61 5.35 -50.97
C SER A 375 -18.11 5.06 -50.89
N SER A 376 -17.76 3.82 -50.51
CA SER A 376 -16.50 3.18 -50.91
C SER A 376 -16.76 1.68 -51.19
N PRO A 377 -16.03 1.07 -52.13
CA PRO A 377 -16.37 -0.20 -52.75
C PRO A 377 -15.71 -1.40 -52.05
N ALA A 378 -16.32 -2.56 -52.29
CA ALA A 378 -15.85 -3.87 -51.89
C ALA A 378 -14.70 -4.35 -52.80
N GLU A 379 -13.62 -4.85 -52.19
CA GLU A 379 -12.66 -5.74 -52.84
C GLU A 379 -12.87 -7.16 -52.33
N SER A 380 -13.17 -8.03 -53.30
CA SER A 380 -13.28 -9.47 -53.21
C SER A 380 -11.88 -10.11 -53.10
N ASN A 381 -11.68 -10.96 -52.10
CA ASN A 381 -10.62 -11.97 -52.12
C ASN A 381 -11.22 -13.35 -51.98
N ASP A 382 -11.30 -14.05 -53.11
CA ASP A 382 -11.54 -15.48 -53.20
C ASP A 382 -10.39 -16.25 -52.54
N VAL A 383 -10.70 -17.06 -51.54
CA VAL A 383 -9.79 -18.10 -51.05
C VAL A 383 -10.52 -19.44 -51.01
N ALA A 384 -9.94 -20.34 -51.80
CA ALA A 384 -10.33 -21.71 -52.07
C ALA A 384 -10.82 -22.53 -50.87
N ALA A 385 -11.95 -23.21 -51.09
CA ALA A 385 -12.50 -24.24 -50.22
C ALA A 385 -11.49 -25.37 -49.97
N LYS A 386 -11.18 -25.60 -48.69
CA LYS A 386 -10.53 -26.83 -48.20
C LYS A 386 -11.60 -27.80 -47.68
N PRO A 387 -11.48 -29.11 -47.94
CA PRO A 387 -12.49 -30.08 -47.60
C PRO A 387 -12.63 -30.31 -46.08
N ASP A 388 -13.87 -30.55 -45.66
CA ASP A 388 -14.30 -30.82 -44.29
C ASP A 388 -13.45 -31.90 -43.61
N ALA A 389 -12.61 -31.46 -42.67
CA ALA A 389 -11.95 -32.35 -41.73
C ALA A 389 -12.99 -32.79 -40.69
N SER A 390 -13.49 -34.01 -40.88
CA SER A 390 -14.43 -34.66 -39.98
C SER A 390 -13.92 -34.59 -38.53
N VAL A 391 -14.76 -34.05 -37.65
CA VAL A 391 -14.47 -33.90 -36.22
C VAL A 391 -14.12 -35.28 -35.66
N PRO A 392 -12.93 -35.46 -35.04
CA PRO A 392 -12.52 -36.76 -34.53
C PRO A 392 -13.49 -37.21 -33.44
N SER A 393 -13.90 -38.49 -33.52
CA SER A 393 -14.73 -39.16 -32.53
C SER A 393 -14.25 -38.86 -31.09
N PRO A 394 -15.18 -38.69 -30.13
CA PRO A 394 -14.86 -38.37 -28.73
C PRO A 394 -13.85 -39.35 -28.11
N ASP A 395 -13.83 -40.61 -28.52
CA ASP A 395 -12.85 -41.60 -28.05
C ASP A 395 -11.44 -41.35 -28.58
N ARG A 396 -11.32 -40.93 -29.86
CA ARG A 396 -10.03 -40.52 -30.43
C ARG A 396 -9.51 -39.27 -29.72
N ARG A 397 -10.40 -38.35 -29.32
CA ARG A 397 -10.05 -37.15 -28.56
C ARG A 397 -9.58 -37.49 -27.14
N ARG A 398 -10.24 -38.44 -26.45
CA ARG A 398 -9.80 -38.94 -25.14
C ARG A 398 -8.41 -39.58 -25.22
N LYS A 399 -8.17 -40.46 -26.20
CA LYS A 399 -6.86 -41.09 -26.41
C LYS A 399 -5.75 -40.08 -26.72
N LEU A 400 -6.04 -39.02 -27.48
CA LEU A 400 -5.08 -37.94 -27.73
C LEU A 400 -4.74 -37.14 -26.47
N ILE A 401 -5.72 -36.85 -25.61
CA ILE A 401 -5.50 -36.16 -24.34
C ILE A 401 -4.69 -37.02 -23.38
N GLU A 402 -4.97 -38.32 -23.31
CA GLU A 402 -4.25 -39.26 -22.46
C GLU A 402 -2.79 -39.44 -22.93
N SER A 403 -2.58 -39.60 -24.24
CA SER A 403 -1.24 -39.63 -24.84
C SER A 403 -0.45 -38.34 -24.60
N ALA A 404 -1.11 -37.17 -24.67
CA ALA A 404 -0.47 -35.89 -24.37
C ALA A 404 -0.07 -35.78 -22.88
N ARG A 405 -0.91 -36.27 -21.96
CA ARG A 405 -0.60 -36.31 -20.52
C ARG A 405 0.56 -37.25 -20.22
N GLU A 406 0.61 -38.41 -20.87
CA GLU A 406 1.68 -39.39 -20.69
C GLU A 406 3.02 -38.85 -21.22
N LYS A 407 3.03 -38.21 -22.41
CA LYS A 407 4.20 -37.50 -22.92
C LYS A 407 4.68 -36.40 -21.96
N ALA A 408 3.76 -35.60 -21.42
CA ALA A 408 4.12 -34.55 -20.46
C ALA A 408 4.75 -35.11 -19.16
N ARG A 409 4.22 -36.24 -18.65
CA ARG A 409 4.80 -36.94 -17.49
C ARG A 409 6.20 -37.47 -17.80
N ALA A 410 6.39 -38.09 -18.97
CA ALA A 410 7.70 -38.58 -19.40
C ALA A 410 8.74 -37.45 -19.50
N THR A 411 8.39 -36.33 -20.14
CA THR A 411 9.28 -35.15 -20.24
C THR A 411 9.62 -34.55 -18.87
N ALA A 412 8.65 -34.50 -17.95
CA ALA A 412 8.89 -34.00 -16.59
C ALA A 412 9.84 -34.93 -15.79
N GLN A 413 9.69 -36.25 -15.95
CA GLN A 413 10.56 -37.23 -15.32
C GLN A 413 11.99 -37.17 -15.87
N GLU A 414 12.14 -36.94 -17.18
CA GLU A 414 13.43 -36.76 -17.83
C GLU A 414 14.14 -35.48 -17.38
N ARG A 415 13.42 -34.36 -17.21
CA ARG A 415 13.98 -33.14 -16.60
C ARG A 415 14.48 -33.36 -15.17
N ARG A 416 13.74 -34.11 -14.36
CA ARG A 416 14.19 -34.45 -12.98
C ARG A 416 15.46 -35.29 -13.00
N ARG A 417 15.56 -36.27 -13.91
CA ARG A 417 16.78 -37.06 -14.10
C ARG A 417 17.96 -36.20 -14.55
N ALA A 418 17.76 -35.27 -15.49
CA ALA A 418 18.80 -34.36 -15.94
C ALA A 418 19.35 -33.47 -14.81
N ILE A 419 18.48 -32.96 -13.93
CA ILE A 419 18.90 -32.15 -12.77
C ILE A 419 19.72 -33.00 -11.78
N SER A 420 19.30 -34.24 -11.52
CA SER A 420 20.05 -35.15 -10.62
C SER A 420 21.43 -35.58 -11.17
N ARG A 421 21.62 -35.48 -12.49
CA ARG A 421 22.88 -35.84 -13.16
C ARG A 421 23.86 -34.66 -13.28
N GLN A 422 23.50 -33.45 -12.86
CA GLN A 422 24.48 -32.37 -12.83
C GLN A 422 25.55 -32.68 -11.76
N PRO A 423 26.81 -32.88 -12.16
CA PRO A 423 27.88 -33.10 -11.19
C PRO A 423 27.97 -31.85 -10.31
N LYS A 424 27.85 -32.03 -8.98
CA LYS A 424 28.15 -30.98 -8.01
C LYS A 424 29.59 -30.54 -8.27
N THR A 425 29.77 -29.43 -8.98
CA THR A 425 31.09 -28.84 -9.20
C THR A 425 31.69 -28.55 -7.85
N ALA A 426 32.71 -29.33 -7.51
CA ALA A 426 33.47 -29.20 -6.27
C ALA A 426 34.01 -27.77 -6.19
N ALA A 427 33.57 -27.03 -5.18
CA ALA A 427 34.21 -25.82 -4.73
C ALA A 427 35.62 -26.19 -4.24
N ARG A 428 36.60 -26.12 -5.13
CA ARG A 428 38.01 -26.35 -4.84
C ARG A 428 38.75 -25.03 -5.02
N THR A 429 39.06 -24.43 -3.87
CA THR A 429 40.37 -23.85 -3.52
C THR A 429 40.96 -22.79 -4.46
N ARG A 430 41.04 -21.53 -3.98
CA ARG A 430 42.22 -20.68 -4.14
C ARG A 430 42.38 -19.77 -2.92
N LEU A 431 43.11 -20.31 -1.94
CA LEU A 431 44.01 -19.55 -1.08
C LEU A 431 45.39 -19.57 -1.79
N GLN A 432 46.16 -18.50 -1.59
CA GLN A 432 47.50 -18.16 -2.15
C GLN A 432 47.48 -17.28 -3.41
N HIS A 433 47.49 -15.96 -3.22
CA HIS A 433 48.72 -15.16 -3.20
C HIS A 433 48.48 -13.83 -2.51
#